data_AF-A0A5C0VIL3-F1
#
_entry.id   AF-A0A5C0VIL3-F1
#
_cell.length_a   1.000
_cell.length_b   1.000
_cell.length_c   1.000
_cell.angle_alpha   90.00
_cell.angle_beta   90.00
_cell.angle_gamma   90.00
#
_symmetry.space_group_name_H-M   'P 1'
#
loop_
_entity.id
_entity.type
_entity.pdbx_description
1 polymer ?
#
loop_
_entity_poly.entity_id
_entity_poly.type
_entity_poly.pdbx_seq_one_letter_code
_entity_poly.pdbx_strand_id
1 'polypeptide(L)'
;MKHPYSRRKFIEMATIAGTSIGLSGVLHPLMAKNINQKGKRVGIIGLDTSHVVAFTKTLNAEDSANTYLGYKVVAAYPHGSLDIKSSVDRIPGYTEDVKKLGVEIVSSIDELLKKVDVVLLETNDGRRHLEQALPVLKAGKRMFIDKPIAASLADAKAIFKASEKYKTPVFSSSSLRYLEGLDDARNGKYGKVLGAETYSPALLEPTHPDFFWYGIHGVEMLFTIMGTGCKSVSRVHTEDTDLVVGVWEGNRIGTFRGIRAGKRDYGATVFGEHSVVELKNYKGYNPLLQKIIQFFDTGEVPVTMQETLEICAFIEAADESKRNNGASISIEAVFNKVK
;
A
#
# COMPACT_ATOMS: atom_id res chain seq x y z
N MET A 1 7.10 -43.12 -44.63
CA MET A 1 7.38 -42.05 -45.61
C MET A 1 6.99 -40.71 -45.00
N LYS A 2 7.93 -39.77 -45.06
CA LYS A 2 7.96 -38.31 -44.79
C LYS A 2 6.67 -37.54 -44.39
N HIS A 3 6.81 -36.74 -43.32
CA HIS A 3 6.18 -35.42 -43.01
C HIS A 3 6.36 -34.37 -44.15
N PRO A 4 5.88 -33.07 -44.11
CA PRO A 4 5.15 -32.28 -43.07
C PRO A 4 4.06 -31.28 -43.60
N TYR A 5 3.49 -30.49 -42.67
CA TYR A 5 2.76 -29.21 -42.78
C TYR A 5 3.13 -28.21 -43.92
N SER A 6 2.18 -27.36 -44.38
CA SER A 6 2.29 -25.88 -44.22
C SER A 6 1.05 -25.04 -44.65
N ARG A 7 0.78 -24.00 -43.84
CA ARG A 7 0.38 -22.60 -44.11
C ARG A 7 -0.03 -22.21 -45.56
N ARG A 8 -1.32 -21.90 -45.80
CA ARG A 8 -1.83 -20.84 -46.73
C ARG A 8 -3.36 -20.85 -46.81
N LYS A 9 -4.03 -20.00 -46.02
CA LYS A 9 -5.34 -19.43 -46.36
C LYS A 9 -5.33 -17.96 -45.92
N PHE A 10 -4.50 -17.24 -46.65
CA PHE A 10 -4.38 -15.79 -46.69
C PHE A 10 -5.13 -15.38 -47.97
N ILE A 11 -6.13 -14.51 -47.82
CA ILE A 11 -6.65 -13.57 -48.84
C ILE A 11 -7.18 -14.19 -50.15
N GLU A 12 -8.52 -14.15 -50.33
CA GLU A 12 -9.16 -13.54 -51.52
C GLU A 12 -10.70 -13.65 -51.47
N MET A 13 -11.36 -12.59 -51.98
CA MET A 13 -12.79 -12.37 -52.24
C MET A 13 -13.66 -11.87 -51.05
N ALA A 14 -13.84 -10.56 -50.79
CA ALA A 14 -14.29 -9.41 -51.59
C ALA A 14 -15.83 -9.25 -51.69
N THR A 15 -16.33 -8.23 -50.97
CA THR A 15 -17.32 -7.20 -51.37
C THR A 15 -18.55 -7.57 -52.22
N ILE A 16 -19.74 -7.33 -51.67
CA ILE A 16 -20.86 -6.64 -52.36
C ILE A 16 -21.52 -5.66 -51.38
N ALA A 17 -21.83 -4.48 -51.90
CA ALA A 17 -22.21 -3.23 -51.26
C ALA A 17 -23.60 -3.19 -50.61
N GLY A 18 -23.74 -2.34 -49.60
CA GLY A 18 -25.01 -1.85 -49.07
C GLY A 18 -24.78 -0.50 -48.40
N THR A 19 -25.28 0.56 -49.04
CA THR A 19 -25.12 1.98 -48.70
C THR A 19 -25.98 2.43 -47.51
N SER A 20 -25.49 3.49 -46.86
CA SER A 20 -26.19 4.49 -46.03
C SER A 20 -26.77 4.10 -44.66
N ILE A 21 -26.21 4.68 -43.59
CA ILE A 21 -26.78 5.84 -42.86
C ILE A 21 -25.69 6.37 -41.93
N GLY A 22 -25.41 7.66 -42.03
CA GLY A 22 -24.48 8.37 -41.17
C GLY A 22 -25.07 8.63 -39.79
N LEU A 23 -24.24 8.48 -38.77
CA LEU A 23 -24.35 9.19 -37.51
C LEU A 23 -22.94 9.61 -37.11
N SER A 24 -22.79 10.92 -37.02
CA SER A 24 -21.63 11.68 -36.59
C SER A 24 -21.12 11.21 -35.24
N GLY A 25 -20.08 10.39 -35.24
CA GLY A 25 -19.20 10.15 -34.10
C GLY A 25 -17.80 10.58 -34.51
N VAL A 26 -17.27 11.60 -33.83
CA VAL A 26 -15.89 12.05 -33.97
C VAL A 26 -14.99 10.84 -33.71
N LEU A 27 -14.45 10.24 -34.77
CA LEU A 27 -13.38 9.26 -34.67
C LEU A 27 -12.16 10.01 -34.14
N HIS A 28 -11.98 10.00 -32.82
CA HIS A 28 -10.68 10.32 -32.23
C HIS A 28 -9.67 9.36 -32.84
N PRO A 29 -8.63 9.84 -33.53
CA PRO A 29 -7.51 8.99 -33.79
C PRO A 29 -6.98 8.60 -32.41
N LEU A 30 -7.06 7.30 -32.10
CA LEU A 30 -6.20 6.69 -31.09
C LEU A 30 -4.78 6.96 -31.58
N MET A 31 -4.26 8.13 -31.21
CA MET A 31 -2.84 8.35 -31.12
C MET A 31 -2.38 7.29 -30.14
N ALA A 32 -1.83 6.21 -30.69
CA ALA A 32 -0.79 5.46 -30.04
C ALA A 32 0.24 6.51 -29.59
N LYS A 33 0.08 6.97 -28.35
CA LYS A 33 1.08 7.77 -27.68
C LYS A 33 2.33 6.90 -27.81
N ASN A 34 3.31 7.39 -28.54
CA ASN A 34 4.66 6.87 -28.45
C ASN A 34 5.03 6.97 -26.96
N ILE A 35 4.82 5.88 -26.22
CA ILE A 35 5.33 5.72 -24.87
C ILE A 35 6.83 5.47 -25.07
N ASN A 36 7.53 6.54 -25.41
CA ASN A 36 8.95 6.64 -25.15
C ASN A 36 9.09 6.98 -23.65
N GLN A 37 8.52 6.14 -22.77
CA GLN A 37 8.72 6.28 -21.33
C GLN A 37 10.10 5.71 -21.03
N LYS A 38 11.07 6.61 -20.92
CA LYS A 38 12.25 6.34 -20.11
C LYS A 38 11.76 6.17 -18.68
N GLY A 39 11.85 4.96 -18.15
CA GLY A 39 11.58 4.71 -16.74
C GLY A 39 12.47 5.56 -15.83
N LYS A 40 12.02 5.75 -14.59
CA LYS A 40 12.69 6.62 -13.63
C LYS A 40 13.55 5.84 -12.65
N ARG A 41 14.49 6.55 -12.04
CA ARG A 41 15.39 6.04 -11.00
C ARG A 41 14.69 6.05 -9.65
N VAL A 42 14.56 4.88 -9.05
CA VAL A 42 13.95 4.68 -7.73
C VAL A 42 15.07 4.63 -6.67
N GLY A 43 14.89 5.38 -5.59
CA GLY A 43 15.69 5.30 -4.39
C GLY A 43 14.99 4.54 -3.27
N ILE A 44 15.75 3.83 -2.44
CA ILE A 44 15.23 3.22 -1.19
C ILE A 44 15.84 3.90 0.03
N ILE A 45 15.00 4.24 1.02
CA ILE A 45 15.41 4.68 2.35
C ILE A 45 15.07 3.58 3.36
N GLY A 46 16.08 3.02 4.01
CA GLY A 46 15.96 1.91 4.96
C GLY A 46 16.02 0.55 4.26
N LEU A 47 16.91 -0.34 4.72
CA LEU A 47 17.07 -1.70 4.20
C LEU A 47 16.82 -2.74 5.30
N ASP A 48 15.71 -2.64 6.02
CA ASP A 48 15.40 -3.44 7.20
C ASP A 48 14.02 -4.14 7.17
N THR A 49 13.36 -4.14 6.00
CA THR A 49 12.15 -4.90 5.68
C THR A 49 12.37 -5.82 4.49
N SER A 50 11.60 -6.91 4.41
CA SER A 50 11.68 -7.86 3.28
C SER A 50 11.27 -7.24 1.93
N HIS A 51 10.52 -6.14 1.95
CA HIS A 51 10.05 -5.46 0.75
C HIS A 51 11.19 -4.92 -0.10
N VAL A 52 12.29 -4.46 0.51
CA VAL A 52 13.41 -3.84 -0.24
C VAL A 52 14.02 -4.80 -1.24
N VAL A 53 14.21 -6.06 -0.85
CA VAL A 53 14.74 -7.09 -1.74
C VAL A 53 13.69 -7.50 -2.77
N ALA A 54 12.43 -7.66 -2.35
CA ALA A 54 11.36 -8.07 -3.25
C ALA A 54 11.08 -7.03 -4.35
N PHE A 55 10.93 -5.76 -3.98
CA PHE A 55 10.73 -4.66 -4.93
C PHE A 55 11.95 -4.47 -5.84
N THR A 56 13.17 -4.51 -5.30
CA THR A 56 14.38 -4.40 -6.12
C THR A 56 14.48 -5.55 -7.13
N LYS A 57 14.24 -6.80 -6.73
CA LYS A 57 14.25 -7.94 -7.65
C LYS A 57 13.27 -7.75 -8.79
N THR A 58 12.05 -7.33 -8.46
CA THR A 58 10.99 -7.14 -9.45
C THR A 58 11.27 -5.97 -10.40
N LEU A 59 11.73 -4.82 -9.90
CA LEU A 59 11.99 -3.63 -10.73
C LEU A 59 13.29 -3.73 -11.54
N ASN A 60 14.30 -4.47 -11.04
CA ASN A 60 15.59 -4.58 -11.74
C ASN A 60 15.68 -5.82 -12.65
N ALA A 61 14.65 -6.67 -12.70
CA ALA A 61 14.57 -7.78 -13.66
C ALA A 61 14.61 -7.29 -15.12
N GLU A 62 15.17 -8.09 -16.02
CA GLU A 62 15.39 -7.71 -17.43
C GLU A 62 14.10 -7.39 -18.19
N ASP A 63 13.00 -8.09 -17.88
CA ASP A 63 11.69 -8.01 -18.53
C ASP A 63 10.68 -7.13 -17.78
N SER A 64 11.09 -6.50 -16.67
CA SER A 64 10.25 -5.65 -15.81
C SER A 64 9.68 -4.42 -16.53
N ALA A 65 10.32 -3.96 -17.60
CA ALA A 65 10.04 -2.68 -18.23
C ALA A 65 8.59 -2.55 -18.75
N ASN A 66 8.02 -3.63 -19.28
CA ASN A 66 6.65 -3.62 -19.81
C ASN A 66 5.60 -3.48 -18.70
N THR A 67 5.84 -4.05 -17.53
CA THR A 67 4.90 -4.03 -16.39
C THR A 67 5.11 -2.82 -15.50
N TYR A 68 6.37 -2.39 -15.32
CA TYR A 68 6.76 -1.36 -14.37
C TYR A 68 7.35 -0.11 -15.05
N LEU A 69 7.00 0.12 -16.31
CA LEU A 69 7.30 1.33 -17.08
C LEU A 69 8.81 1.69 -17.11
N GLY A 70 9.66 0.67 -17.04
CA GLY A 70 11.12 0.80 -16.99
C GLY A 70 11.70 1.37 -15.69
N TYR A 71 10.91 1.52 -14.62
CA TYR A 71 11.42 1.98 -13.32
C TYR A 71 12.41 0.99 -12.74
N LYS A 72 13.52 1.49 -12.20
CA LYS A 72 14.59 0.66 -11.61
C LYS A 72 15.08 1.25 -10.31
N VAL A 73 15.36 0.39 -9.33
CA VAL A 73 16.06 0.79 -8.11
C VAL A 73 17.54 0.97 -8.46
N VAL A 74 18.07 2.17 -8.22
CA VAL A 74 19.46 2.50 -8.60
C VAL A 74 20.34 2.84 -7.40
N ALA A 75 19.75 3.31 -6.30
CA ALA A 75 20.48 3.67 -5.10
C ALA A 75 19.65 3.40 -3.83
N ALA A 76 20.33 3.11 -2.72
CA ALA A 76 19.70 2.89 -1.43
C ALA A 76 20.53 3.49 -0.28
N TYR A 77 19.85 4.10 0.68
CA TYR A 77 20.41 4.44 1.99
C TYR A 77 20.04 3.33 2.98
N PRO A 78 21.01 2.65 3.61
CA PRO A 78 20.75 1.38 4.30
C PRO A 78 20.07 1.52 5.67
N HIS A 79 20.24 2.64 6.36
CA HIS A 79 19.85 2.74 7.77
C HIS A 79 18.36 3.07 7.96
N GLY A 80 17.60 2.05 8.35
CA GLY A 80 16.19 2.11 8.76
C GLY A 80 16.02 2.14 10.28
N SER A 81 15.54 1.08 10.92
CA SER A 81 15.37 1.01 12.38
C SER A 81 16.68 1.25 13.16
N LEU A 82 16.57 1.83 14.36
CA LEU A 82 17.72 2.10 15.24
C LEU A 82 17.88 1.06 16.36
N ASP A 83 16.77 0.64 16.98
CA ASP A 83 16.73 -0.18 18.20
C ASP A 83 15.85 -1.43 18.08
N ILE A 84 15.08 -1.58 17.00
CA ILE A 84 14.30 -2.79 16.72
C ILE A 84 15.25 -3.88 16.24
N LYS A 85 15.64 -4.78 17.14
CA LYS A 85 16.65 -5.81 16.89
C LYS A 85 16.37 -6.61 15.61
N SER A 86 15.13 -7.05 15.42
CA SER A 86 14.73 -7.88 14.27
C SER A 86 14.87 -7.16 12.93
N SER A 87 14.88 -5.83 12.92
CA SER A 87 15.10 -4.98 11.75
C SER A 87 16.58 -4.63 11.59
N VAL A 88 17.25 -4.21 12.65
CA VAL A 88 18.70 -3.86 12.64
C VAL A 88 19.54 -5.04 12.16
N ASP A 89 19.28 -6.24 12.68
CA ASP A 89 20.02 -7.46 12.32
C ASP A 89 19.92 -7.80 10.82
N ARG A 90 18.88 -7.33 10.12
CA ARG A 90 18.64 -7.61 8.69
C ARG A 90 19.39 -6.68 7.74
N ILE A 91 19.77 -5.49 8.20
CA ILE A 91 20.38 -4.45 7.36
C ILE A 91 21.61 -4.97 6.60
N PRO A 92 22.59 -5.65 7.22
CA PRO A 92 23.76 -6.13 6.47
C PRO A 92 23.39 -7.12 5.36
N GLY A 93 22.48 -8.06 5.62
CA GLY A 93 22.04 -9.05 4.65
C GLY A 93 21.29 -8.43 3.48
N TYR A 94 20.30 -7.58 3.76
CA TYR A 94 19.54 -6.90 2.71
C TYR A 94 20.38 -5.91 1.91
N THR A 95 21.38 -5.26 2.53
CA THR A 95 22.35 -4.41 1.83
C THR A 95 23.13 -5.20 0.78
N GLU A 96 23.65 -6.38 1.14
CA GLU A 96 24.35 -7.23 0.18
C GLU A 96 23.44 -7.79 -0.92
N ASP A 97 22.18 -8.11 -0.58
CA ASP A 97 21.21 -8.60 -1.56
C ASP A 97 20.84 -7.54 -2.60
N VAL A 98 20.63 -6.27 -2.22
CA VAL A 98 20.32 -5.22 -3.19
C VAL A 98 21.54 -4.80 -4.00
N LYS A 99 22.77 -4.86 -3.44
CA LYS A 99 24.01 -4.65 -4.21
C LYS A 99 24.15 -5.65 -5.36
N LYS A 100 23.86 -6.93 -5.11
CA LYS A 100 23.87 -7.98 -6.16
C LYS A 100 22.86 -7.71 -7.27
N LEU A 101 21.84 -6.89 -7.01
CA LEU A 101 20.83 -6.47 -7.97
C LEU A 101 21.18 -5.12 -8.64
N GLY A 102 22.42 -4.65 -8.49
CA GLY A 102 22.94 -3.45 -9.15
C GLY A 102 22.60 -2.13 -8.46
N VAL A 103 22.20 -2.16 -7.18
CA VAL A 103 21.88 -0.95 -6.41
C VAL A 103 23.12 -0.36 -5.74
N GLU A 104 23.36 0.94 -5.96
CA GLU A 104 24.41 1.71 -5.27
C GLU A 104 24.03 1.98 -3.81
N ILE A 105 24.93 1.71 -2.86
CA ILE A 105 24.69 2.06 -1.45
C ILE A 105 25.32 3.42 -1.16
N VAL A 106 24.51 4.37 -0.67
CA VAL A 106 24.93 5.74 -0.34
C VAL A 106 24.97 5.97 1.16
N SER A 107 25.73 6.97 1.59
CA SER A 107 26.00 7.23 3.01
C SER A 107 24.94 8.12 3.69
N SER A 108 24.09 8.79 2.92
CA SER A 108 23.05 9.69 3.44
C SER A 108 21.83 9.81 2.52
N ILE A 109 20.71 10.25 3.09
CA ILE A 109 19.50 10.59 2.31
C ILE A 109 19.79 11.72 1.32
N ASP A 110 20.61 12.70 1.68
CA ASP A 110 20.98 13.80 0.77
C ASP A 110 21.77 13.31 -0.45
N GLU A 111 22.66 12.33 -0.30
CA GLU A 111 23.32 11.68 -1.43
C GLU A 111 22.34 10.86 -2.28
N LEU A 112 21.42 10.14 -1.65
CA LEU A 112 20.36 9.40 -2.35
C LEU A 112 19.56 10.33 -3.26
N LEU A 113 19.10 11.46 -2.73
CA LEU A 113 18.23 12.41 -3.43
C LEU A 113 18.90 13.06 -4.65
N LYS A 114 20.23 13.08 -4.74
CA LYS A 114 20.96 13.55 -5.94
C LYS A 114 20.91 12.53 -7.09
N LYS A 115 20.63 11.26 -6.80
CA LYS A 115 20.75 10.14 -7.75
C LYS A 115 19.42 9.59 -8.25
N VAL A 116 18.30 9.95 -7.62
CA VAL A 116 17.00 9.31 -7.84
C VAL A 116 15.93 10.33 -8.22
N ASP A 117 14.83 9.86 -8.82
CA ASP A 117 13.71 10.69 -9.25
C ASP A 117 12.49 10.52 -8.33
N VAL A 118 12.32 9.32 -7.76
CA VAL A 118 11.26 8.94 -6.81
C VAL A 118 11.82 8.08 -5.69
N VAL A 119 11.10 7.98 -4.57
CA VAL A 119 11.59 7.32 -3.35
C VAL A 119 10.59 6.30 -2.80
N LEU A 120 11.10 5.13 -2.46
CA LEU A 120 10.48 4.15 -1.58
C LEU A 120 11.08 4.36 -0.18
N LEU A 121 10.27 4.78 0.79
CA LEU A 121 10.66 4.81 2.20
C LEU A 121 10.21 3.49 2.81
N GLU A 122 11.15 2.58 3.01
CA GLU A 122 10.95 1.18 3.40
C GLU A 122 11.56 0.89 4.78
N THR A 123 11.80 1.93 5.57
CA THR A 123 12.17 1.76 6.97
C THR A 123 11.04 1.02 7.67
N ASN A 124 11.32 -0.08 8.36
CA ASN A 124 10.25 -0.85 9.01
C ASN A 124 9.70 -0.15 10.27
N ASP A 125 10.48 0.75 10.85
CA ASP A 125 10.14 1.52 12.05
C ASP A 125 9.41 2.83 11.71
N GLY A 126 8.09 2.82 11.90
CA GLY A 126 7.24 3.98 11.65
C GLY A 126 7.58 5.22 12.47
N ARG A 127 8.33 5.10 13.58
CA ARG A 127 8.77 6.24 14.41
C ARG A 127 9.76 7.14 13.66
N ARG A 128 10.45 6.61 12.65
CA ARG A 128 11.45 7.35 11.86
C ARG A 128 10.90 7.99 10.59
N HIS A 129 9.67 7.67 10.20
CA HIS A 129 9.16 8.06 8.90
C HIS A 129 9.07 9.57 8.73
N LEU A 130 8.67 10.32 9.76
CA LEU A 130 8.59 11.78 9.67
C LEU A 130 9.95 12.42 9.37
N GLU A 131 10.99 12.08 10.14
CA GLU A 131 12.34 12.64 9.93
C GLU A 131 12.92 12.29 8.55
N GLN A 132 12.66 11.07 8.08
CA GLN A 132 13.15 10.56 6.78
C GLN A 132 12.33 11.10 5.59
N ALA A 133 11.03 11.32 5.77
CA ALA A 133 10.12 11.85 4.76
C ALA A 133 10.37 13.32 4.42
N LEU A 134 10.68 14.13 5.43
CA LEU A 134 10.86 15.58 5.28
C LEU A 134 11.89 15.99 4.20
N PRO A 135 13.12 15.44 4.15
CA PRO A 135 14.07 15.79 3.10
C PRO A 135 13.58 15.39 1.69
N VAL A 136 12.88 14.25 1.57
CA VAL A 136 12.32 13.78 0.29
C VAL A 136 11.25 14.74 -0.24
N LEU A 137 10.30 15.10 0.63
CA LEU A 137 9.21 16.03 0.29
C LEU A 137 9.76 17.42 -0.04
N LYS A 138 10.73 17.91 0.73
CA LYS A 138 11.41 19.19 0.47
C LYS A 138 12.14 19.20 -0.88
N ALA A 139 12.67 18.05 -1.31
CA ALA A 139 13.34 17.89 -2.60
C ALA A 139 12.38 17.74 -3.79
N GLY A 140 11.05 17.76 -3.57
CA GLY A 140 10.07 17.68 -4.65
C GLY A 140 9.89 16.28 -5.24
N LYS A 141 10.34 15.22 -4.55
CA LYS A 141 10.30 13.85 -5.07
C LYS A 141 9.09 13.09 -4.55
N ARG A 142 8.29 12.54 -5.46
CA ARG A 142 7.18 11.65 -5.09
C ARG A 142 7.69 10.47 -4.27
N MET A 143 6.94 10.13 -3.25
CA MET A 143 7.35 9.14 -2.27
C MET A 143 6.22 8.18 -1.94
N PHE A 144 6.54 6.90 -1.93
CA PHE A 144 5.74 5.89 -1.24
C PHE A 144 6.40 5.65 0.11
N ILE A 145 5.59 5.63 1.17
CA ILE A 145 6.02 5.24 2.51
C ILE A 145 5.39 3.89 2.81
N ASP A 146 6.20 2.86 3.04
CA ASP A 146 5.69 1.57 3.45
C ASP A 146 4.92 1.69 4.78
N LYS A 147 4.02 0.75 5.06
CA LYS A 147 3.17 0.82 6.24
C LYS A 147 3.99 0.69 7.52
N PRO A 148 3.61 1.40 8.60
CA PRO A 148 2.60 2.48 8.63
C PRO A 148 3.13 3.79 8.03
N ILE A 149 2.27 4.72 7.61
CA ILE A 149 2.70 6.08 7.18
C ILE A 149 3.61 6.75 8.23
N ALA A 150 3.29 6.55 9.51
CA ALA A 150 4.05 6.92 10.70
C ALA A 150 3.54 6.11 11.90
N ALA A 151 4.28 6.11 13.00
CA ALA A 151 3.87 5.42 14.23
C ALA A 151 2.94 6.23 15.16
N SER A 152 2.39 7.35 14.66
CA SER A 152 1.39 8.17 15.36
C SER A 152 0.53 8.96 14.38
N LEU A 153 -0.69 9.33 14.79
CA LEU A 153 -1.56 10.25 14.04
C LEU A 153 -0.90 11.64 13.92
N ALA A 154 -0.18 12.08 14.95
CA ALA A 154 0.52 13.37 14.94
C ALA A 154 1.57 13.44 13.83
N ASP A 155 2.42 12.42 13.74
CA ASP A 155 3.47 12.35 12.72
C ASP A 155 2.88 12.13 11.33
N ALA A 156 1.80 11.34 11.21
CA ALA A 156 1.07 11.18 9.96
C ALA A 156 0.52 12.54 9.46
N LYS A 157 -0.13 13.32 10.33
CA LYS A 157 -0.57 14.69 10.01
C LYS A 157 0.59 15.59 9.62
N ALA A 158 1.74 15.48 10.30
CA ALA A 158 2.93 16.27 9.97
C ALA A 158 3.51 15.92 8.59
N ILE A 159 3.54 14.65 8.21
CA ILE A 159 3.97 14.19 6.87
C ILE A 159 3.03 14.75 5.80
N PHE A 160 1.71 14.63 5.97
CA PHE A 160 0.78 15.15 4.98
C PHE A 160 0.80 16.68 4.89
N LYS A 161 0.94 17.39 6.01
CA LYS A 161 1.14 18.85 6.01
C LYS A 161 2.41 19.25 5.26
N ALA A 162 3.49 18.47 5.40
CA ALA A 162 4.71 18.69 4.62
C ALA A 162 4.50 18.39 3.12
N SER A 163 3.76 17.33 2.79
CA SER A 163 3.38 16.98 1.41
C SER A 163 2.60 18.11 0.73
N GLU A 164 1.60 18.69 1.42
CA GLU A 164 0.85 19.86 0.95
C GLU A 164 1.76 21.08 0.78
N LYS A 165 2.57 21.40 1.79
CA LYS A 165 3.49 22.55 1.78
C LYS A 165 4.45 22.51 0.60
N TYR A 166 5.03 21.34 0.32
CA TYR A 166 5.99 21.16 -0.77
C TYR A 166 5.35 20.70 -2.08
N LYS A 167 4.01 20.62 -2.15
CA LYS A 167 3.24 20.16 -3.33
C LYS A 167 3.77 18.85 -3.89
N THR A 168 4.18 17.95 -3.02
CA THR A 168 4.83 16.68 -3.37
C THR A 168 3.96 15.54 -2.86
N PRO A 169 3.21 14.85 -3.73
CA PRO A 169 2.33 13.76 -3.33
C PRO A 169 3.07 12.65 -2.60
N VAL A 170 2.38 12.05 -1.63
CA VAL A 170 2.84 10.88 -0.86
C VAL A 170 1.64 9.97 -0.60
N PHE A 171 1.88 8.66 -0.54
CA PHE A 171 0.89 7.72 -0.02
C PHE A 171 1.58 6.56 0.72
N SER A 172 0.80 5.87 1.55
CA SER A 172 1.20 4.65 2.26
C SER A 172 0.13 3.58 2.10
N SER A 173 0.54 2.33 2.12
CA SER A 173 -0.37 1.20 1.93
C SER A 173 0.29 -0.11 2.35
N SER A 174 -0.48 -0.99 2.97
CA SER A 174 -0.15 -2.39 3.10
C SER A 174 -0.41 -3.14 1.79
N SER A 175 0.44 -4.11 1.45
CA SER A 175 0.16 -5.04 0.35
C SER A 175 -1.14 -5.83 0.54
N LEU A 176 -1.58 -6.02 1.78
CA LEU A 176 -2.82 -6.74 2.10
C LEU A 176 -4.09 -5.97 1.73
N ARG A 177 -3.99 -4.66 1.49
CA ARG A 177 -5.05 -3.87 0.82
C ARG A 177 -5.44 -4.46 -0.53
N TYR A 178 -4.52 -5.16 -1.19
CA TYR A 178 -4.72 -5.77 -2.51
C TYR A 178 -4.92 -7.30 -2.44
N LEU A 179 -5.39 -7.80 -1.30
CA LEU A 179 -5.94 -9.15 -1.21
C LEU A 179 -7.11 -9.26 -2.22
N GLU A 180 -7.13 -10.35 -2.99
CA GLU A 180 -8.05 -10.50 -4.12
C GLU A 180 -9.51 -10.37 -3.66
N GLY A 181 -10.26 -9.46 -4.29
CA GLY A 181 -11.68 -9.22 -4.01
C GLY A 181 -11.99 -8.13 -2.98
N LEU A 182 -10.99 -7.53 -2.31
CA LEU A 182 -11.27 -6.41 -1.39
C LEU A 182 -11.78 -5.16 -2.15
N ASP A 183 -11.15 -4.81 -3.27
CA ASP A 183 -11.59 -3.69 -4.12
C ASP A 183 -12.97 -3.96 -4.74
N ASP A 184 -13.29 -5.22 -5.05
CA ASP A 184 -14.61 -5.61 -5.57
C ASP A 184 -15.73 -5.28 -4.57
N ALA A 185 -15.49 -5.52 -3.28
CA ALA A 185 -16.42 -5.16 -2.22
C ALA A 185 -16.64 -3.65 -2.14
N ARG A 186 -15.54 -2.87 -2.13
CA ARG A 186 -15.59 -1.40 -2.14
C ARG A 186 -16.35 -0.86 -3.36
N ASN A 187 -16.18 -1.49 -4.51
CA ASN A 187 -16.80 -1.08 -5.78
C ASN A 187 -18.24 -1.62 -5.95
N GLY A 188 -18.83 -2.21 -4.92
CA GLY A 188 -20.26 -2.58 -4.90
C GLY A 188 -20.59 -3.90 -5.58
N LYS A 189 -19.62 -4.76 -5.89
CA LYS A 189 -19.86 -6.08 -6.51
C LYS A 189 -20.86 -6.94 -5.72
N TYR A 190 -20.89 -6.78 -4.39
CA TYR A 190 -21.72 -7.54 -3.47
C TYR A 190 -22.93 -6.74 -2.94
N GLY A 191 -23.31 -5.66 -3.63
CA GLY A 191 -24.29 -4.67 -3.15
C GLY A 191 -23.68 -3.73 -2.12
N LYS A 192 -24.53 -3.03 -1.35
CA LYS A 192 -24.05 -2.16 -0.27
C LYS A 192 -23.34 -2.99 0.80
N VAL A 193 -22.14 -2.59 1.21
CA VAL A 193 -21.44 -3.20 2.35
C VAL A 193 -22.15 -2.84 3.65
N LEU A 194 -22.64 -3.86 4.38
CA LEU A 194 -23.32 -3.73 5.67
C LEU A 194 -22.38 -3.93 6.86
N GLY A 195 -21.27 -4.66 6.64
CA GLY A 195 -20.23 -4.89 7.63
C GLY A 195 -19.08 -5.69 7.06
N ALA A 196 -18.01 -5.84 7.84
CA ALA A 196 -16.86 -6.64 7.48
C ALA A 196 -16.14 -7.18 8.73
N GLU A 197 -15.54 -8.34 8.59
CA GLU A 197 -14.61 -8.92 9.56
C GLU A 197 -13.27 -9.12 8.88
N THR A 198 -12.18 -8.83 9.57
CA THR A 198 -10.82 -9.05 9.07
C THR A 198 -9.97 -9.72 10.13
N TYR A 199 -8.96 -10.47 9.70
CA TYR A 199 -7.98 -11.04 10.62
C TYR A 199 -6.58 -11.01 10.00
N SER A 200 -5.59 -10.79 10.86
CA SER A 200 -4.17 -10.80 10.52
C SER A 200 -3.35 -11.12 11.76
N PRO A 201 -2.04 -11.46 11.61
CA PRO A 201 -1.12 -11.38 12.73
C PRO A 201 -1.14 -9.95 13.32
N ALA A 202 -0.97 -9.85 14.63
CA ALA A 202 -0.86 -8.58 15.36
C ALA A 202 0.25 -8.70 16.43
N LEU A 203 1.45 -9.04 15.97
CA LEU A 203 2.65 -9.08 16.81
C LEU A 203 2.89 -7.71 17.44
N LEU A 204 3.49 -7.72 18.63
CA LEU A 204 3.92 -6.52 19.33
C LEU A 204 5.44 -6.41 19.26
N GLU A 205 5.94 -5.19 19.21
CA GLU A 205 7.36 -4.88 19.35
C GLU A 205 7.53 -3.91 20.52
N PRO A 206 8.28 -4.26 21.59
CA PRO A 206 8.37 -3.45 22.80
C PRO A 206 8.75 -1.98 22.58
N THR A 207 9.53 -1.66 21.55
CA THR A 207 9.95 -0.28 21.27
C THR A 207 9.03 0.47 20.31
N HIS A 208 8.05 -0.19 19.71
CA HIS A 208 7.15 0.38 18.70
C HIS A 208 5.71 0.48 19.21
N PRO A 209 4.94 1.52 18.83
CA PRO A 209 3.51 1.59 19.14
C PRO A 209 2.74 0.36 18.63
N ASP A 210 1.92 -0.18 19.53
CA ASP A 210 1.20 -1.47 19.50
C ASP A 210 0.70 -1.87 18.10
N PHE A 211 -0.50 -1.42 17.70
CA PHE A 211 -1.10 -1.84 16.44
C PHE A 211 -0.47 -1.23 15.20
N PHE A 212 0.28 -0.13 15.34
CA PHE A 212 1.06 0.42 14.24
C PHE A 212 2.16 -0.55 13.76
N TRP A 213 2.64 -1.47 14.61
CA TRP A 213 3.69 -2.41 14.23
C TRP A 213 3.21 -3.45 13.21
N TYR A 214 2.21 -4.25 13.58
CA TYR A 214 1.72 -5.35 12.74
C TYR A 214 0.20 -5.41 12.61
N GLY A 215 -0.55 -4.88 13.59
CA GLY A 215 -2.01 -4.86 13.57
C GLY A 215 -2.58 -4.04 12.39
N ILE A 216 -1.83 -3.04 11.92
CA ILE A 216 -2.19 -2.19 10.78
C ILE A 216 -2.58 -2.97 9.53
N HIS A 217 -1.99 -4.15 9.31
CA HIS A 217 -2.31 -5.01 8.18
C HIS A 217 -3.80 -5.38 8.12
N GLY A 218 -4.38 -5.86 9.22
CA GLY A 218 -5.79 -6.18 9.29
C GLY A 218 -6.68 -4.93 9.27
N VAL A 219 -6.24 -3.86 9.93
CA VAL A 219 -6.96 -2.57 9.92
C VAL A 219 -7.05 -2.01 8.49
N GLU A 220 -5.99 -2.07 7.70
CA GLU A 220 -6.02 -1.61 6.32
C GLU A 220 -6.96 -2.43 5.44
N MET A 221 -6.99 -3.76 5.59
CA MET A 221 -7.99 -4.59 4.92
C MET A 221 -9.41 -4.16 5.31
N LEU A 222 -9.64 -3.86 6.59
CA LEU A 222 -10.93 -3.45 7.10
C LEU A 222 -11.38 -2.13 6.47
N PHE A 223 -10.50 -1.12 6.44
CA PHE A 223 -10.76 0.15 5.78
C PHE A 223 -10.91 0.02 4.26
N THR A 224 -10.21 -0.93 3.64
CA THR A 224 -10.39 -1.24 2.21
C THR A 224 -11.83 -1.62 1.92
N ILE A 225 -12.45 -2.45 2.77
CA ILE A 225 -13.85 -2.88 2.60
C ILE A 225 -14.85 -1.82 3.08
N MET A 226 -14.64 -1.28 4.29
CA MET A 226 -15.63 -0.46 4.98
C MET A 226 -15.65 1.00 4.52
N GLY A 227 -14.52 1.49 3.97
CA GLY A 227 -14.26 2.89 3.70
C GLY A 227 -14.02 3.71 4.96
N THR A 228 -13.95 5.03 4.79
CA THR A 228 -13.92 6.03 5.87
C THR A 228 -15.29 6.15 6.57
N GLY A 229 -15.34 6.94 7.64
CA GLY A 229 -16.55 7.22 8.42
C GLY A 229 -16.73 6.33 9.65
N CYS A 230 -15.65 5.78 10.21
CA CYS A 230 -15.67 5.15 11.52
C CYS A 230 -15.93 6.23 12.59
N LYS A 231 -16.91 5.98 13.47
CA LYS A 231 -17.31 6.91 14.54
C LYS A 231 -16.64 6.58 15.87
N SER A 232 -16.58 5.29 16.21
CA SER A 232 -16.06 4.85 17.50
C SER A 232 -15.48 3.45 17.42
N VAL A 233 -14.54 3.15 18.32
CA VAL A 233 -13.79 1.90 18.37
C VAL A 233 -13.72 1.37 19.80
N SER A 234 -13.94 0.07 19.96
CA SER A 234 -13.66 -0.69 21.20
C SER A 234 -12.68 -1.83 20.90
N ARG A 235 -11.76 -2.10 21.83
CA ARG A 235 -10.78 -3.19 21.74
C ARG A 235 -10.83 -4.06 22.99
N VAL A 236 -11.13 -5.34 22.80
CA VAL A 236 -10.92 -6.38 23.82
C VAL A 236 -9.55 -7.01 23.57
N HIS A 237 -8.74 -7.09 24.63
CA HIS A 237 -7.35 -7.53 24.54
C HIS A 237 -7.07 -8.70 25.48
N THR A 238 -6.32 -9.68 24.97
CA THR A 238 -5.56 -10.65 25.78
C THR A 238 -4.13 -10.76 25.23
N GLU A 239 -3.26 -11.47 25.96
CA GLU A 239 -1.89 -11.73 25.49
C GLU A 239 -1.85 -12.39 24.10
N ASP A 240 -2.81 -13.25 23.79
CA ASP A 240 -2.84 -14.06 22.57
C ASP A 240 -3.60 -13.43 21.40
N THR A 241 -4.54 -12.52 21.67
CA THR A 241 -5.43 -12.01 20.64
C THR A 241 -6.04 -10.66 20.98
N ASP A 242 -6.48 -9.96 19.95
CA ASP A 242 -7.37 -8.82 20.07
C ASP A 242 -8.64 -9.06 19.25
N LEU A 243 -9.73 -8.50 19.73
CA LEU A 243 -10.91 -8.23 18.92
C LEU A 243 -11.22 -6.73 18.99
N VAL A 244 -11.13 -6.06 17.85
CA VAL A 244 -11.51 -4.67 17.70
C VAL A 244 -12.83 -4.59 16.97
N VAL A 245 -13.72 -3.75 17.49
CA VAL A 245 -15.04 -3.48 16.92
C VAL A 245 -15.13 -1.98 16.67
N GLY A 246 -15.30 -1.60 15.41
CA GLY A 246 -15.58 -0.23 15.01
C GLY A 246 -17.03 -0.09 14.55
N VAL A 247 -17.63 1.07 14.85
CA VAL A 247 -18.98 1.44 14.40
C VAL A 247 -18.85 2.55 13.37
N TRP A 248 -19.28 2.29 12.14
CA TRP A 248 -19.27 3.23 11.03
C TRP A 248 -20.60 3.97 10.89
N GLU A 249 -20.61 5.01 10.07
CA GLU A 249 -21.83 5.62 9.56
C GLU A 249 -22.83 4.59 9.01
N GLY A 250 -24.12 4.85 9.25
CA GLY A 250 -25.20 3.93 8.90
C GLY A 250 -25.31 2.70 9.82
N ASN A 251 -24.73 2.76 11.03
CA ASN A 251 -24.72 1.67 12.02
C ASN A 251 -24.05 0.38 11.52
N ARG A 252 -23.18 0.49 10.52
CA ARG A 252 -22.39 -0.64 10.01
C ARG A 252 -21.31 -0.99 11.03
N ILE A 253 -21.04 -2.28 11.20
CA ILE A 253 -20.04 -2.78 12.14
C ILE A 253 -18.89 -3.42 11.35
N GLY A 254 -17.68 -3.00 11.67
CA GLY A 254 -16.45 -3.59 11.16
C GLY A 254 -15.64 -4.20 12.31
N THR A 255 -15.05 -5.37 12.13
CA THR A 255 -14.18 -5.96 13.14
C THR A 255 -12.81 -6.33 12.60
N PHE A 256 -11.84 -6.29 13.50
CA PHE A 256 -10.48 -6.78 13.26
C PHE A 256 -10.08 -7.73 14.38
N ARG A 257 -9.67 -8.95 14.01
CA ARG A 257 -9.06 -9.93 14.90
C ARG A 257 -7.54 -9.94 14.75
N GLY A 258 -6.84 -9.47 15.78
CA GLY A 258 -5.39 -9.56 15.87
C GLY A 258 -4.96 -10.92 16.43
N ILE A 259 -4.06 -11.61 15.75
CA ILE A 259 -3.62 -12.97 16.12
C ILE A 259 -2.16 -12.94 16.61
N ARG A 260 -1.90 -13.42 17.83
CA ARG A 260 -0.55 -13.62 18.37
C ARG A 260 -0.24 -15.09 18.67
N ALA A 261 -1.24 -15.91 19.02
CA ALA A 261 -1.08 -17.35 19.23
C ALA A 261 -1.73 -18.20 18.12
N GLY A 262 -1.21 -19.41 17.90
CA GLY A 262 -1.76 -20.38 16.94
C GLY A 262 -1.42 -20.09 15.47
N LYS A 263 -2.27 -20.61 14.56
CA LYS A 263 -2.11 -20.38 13.11
C LYS A 263 -2.35 -18.90 12.81
N ARG A 264 -1.36 -18.27 12.19
CA ARG A 264 -1.40 -16.89 11.73
C ARG A 264 -1.68 -16.89 10.23
N ASP A 265 -2.72 -16.18 9.82
CA ASP A 265 -3.20 -16.13 8.44
C ASP A 265 -3.83 -14.74 8.18
N TYR A 266 -4.18 -14.47 6.92
CA TYR A 266 -4.82 -13.23 6.51
C TYR A 266 -6.17 -13.54 5.87
N GLY A 267 -7.15 -12.68 6.10
CA GLY A 267 -8.41 -12.78 5.38
C GLY A 267 -9.50 -11.86 5.90
N ALA A 268 -10.60 -11.89 5.18
CA ALA A 268 -11.76 -11.07 5.46
C ALA A 268 -13.06 -11.82 5.15
N THR A 269 -14.13 -11.41 5.83
CA THR A 269 -15.51 -11.74 5.49
C THR A 269 -16.24 -10.42 5.22
N VAL A 270 -16.83 -10.30 4.04
CA VAL A 270 -17.63 -9.13 3.65
C VAL A 270 -19.10 -9.48 3.79
N PHE A 271 -19.86 -8.66 4.52
CA PHE A 271 -21.30 -8.78 4.63
C PHE A 271 -21.93 -7.74 3.71
N GLY A 272 -22.17 -8.13 2.45
CA GLY A 272 -22.86 -7.30 1.47
C GLY A 272 -24.37 -7.51 1.51
N GLU A 273 -25.11 -6.55 0.97
CA GLU A 273 -26.56 -6.61 0.80
C GLU A 273 -27.03 -7.83 -0.01
N HIS A 274 -26.25 -8.24 -1.01
CA HIS A 274 -26.62 -9.35 -1.90
C HIS A 274 -25.98 -10.69 -1.50
N SER A 275 -24.83 -10.66 -0.83
CA SER A 275 -24.08 -11.87 -0.48
C SER A 275 -23.09 -11.66 0.65
N VAL A 276 -22.79 -12.75 1.37
CA VAL A 276 -21.64 -12.84 2.29
C VAL A 276 -20.48 -13.53 1.56
N VAL A 277 -19.29 -12.95 1.61
CA VAL A 277 -18.12 -13.43 0.84
C VAL A 277 -16.89 -13.53 1.72
N GLU A 278 -16.23 -14.68 1.71
CA GLU A 278 -14.93 -14.88 2.35
C GLU A 278 -13.79 -14.63 1.35
N LEU A 279 -12.80 -13.86 1.76
CA LEU A 279 -11.65 -13.45 0.95
C LEU A 279 -10.36 -13.82 1.68
N LYS A 280 -9.52 -14.67 1.07
CA LYS A 280 -8.28 -15.20 1.69
C LYS A 280 -7.07 -15.19 0.75
N ASN A 281 -7.24 -14.79 -0.51
CA ASN A 281 -6.21 -15.00 -1.53
C ASN A 281 -5.23 -13.82 -1.62
N TYR A 282 -4.12 -13.91 -0.90
CA TYR A 282 -3.04 -12.92 -0.98
C TYR A 282 -2.10 -13.21 -2.17
N LYS A 283 -1.92 -12.22 -3.04
CA LYS A 283 -1.14 -12.33 -4.29
C LYS A 283 0.33 -11.88 -4.16
N GLY A 284 0.82 -11.67 -2.94
CA GLY A 284 2.15 -11.10 -2.72
C GLY A 284 2.19 -9.60 -2.98
N TYR A 285 3.38 -9.06 -3.24
CA TYR A 285 3.61 -7.61 -3.26
C TYR A 285 3.36 -6.94 -4.62
N ASN A 286 3.27 -7.72 -5.71
CA ASN A 286 3.17 -7.17 -7.07
C ASN A 286 1.96 -6.23 -7.28
N PRO A 287 0.75 -6.52 -6.76
CA PRO A 287 -0.37 -5.59 -6.88
C PRO A 287 -0.10 -4.22 -6.25
N LEU A 288 0.53 -4.18 -5.06
CA LEU A 288 0.97 -2.94 -4.43
C LEU A 288 2.02 -2.23 -5.28
N LEU A 289 3.03 -2.96 -5.75
CA LEU A 289 4.10 -2.37 -6.55
C LEU A 289 3.58 -1.74 -7.85
N GLN A 290 2.58 -2.35 -8.49
CA GLN A 290 1.91 -1.75 -9.66
C GLN A 290 1.25 -0.42 -9.32
N LYS A 291 0.58 -0.31 -8.16
CA LYS A 291 -0.01 0.95 -7.69
C LYS A 291 1.05 2.00 -7.35
N ILE A 292 2.17 1.59 -6.77
CA ILE A 292 3.32 2.46 -6.51
C ILE A 292 3.87 3.04 -7.82
N ILE A 293 4.09 2.20 -8.84
CA ILE A 293 4.61 2.66 -10.14
C ILE A 293 3.61 3.57 -10.86
N GLN A 294 2.32 3.22 -10.84
CA GLN A 294 1.27 4.09 -11.39
C GLN A 294 1.30 5.47 -10.71
N PHE A 295 1.35 5.51 -9.37
CA PHE A 295 1.48 6.74 -8.61
C PHE A 295 2.75 7.54 -8.96
N PHE A 296 3.90 6.87 -9.08
CA PHE A 296 5.14 7.54 -9.46
C PHE A 296 5.10 8.14 -10.87
N ASP A 297 4.38 7.52 -11.78
CA ASP A 297 4.21 8.01 -13.15
C ASP A 297 3.23 9.18 -13.19
N THR A 298 2.01 8.97 -12.70
CA THR A 298 0.89 9.91 -12.86
C THR A 298 0.84 10.98 -11.77
N GLY A 299 1.26 10.65 -10.56
CA GLY A 299 1.01 11.44 -9.34
C GLY A 299 -0.38 11.21 -8.73
N GLU A 300 -1.18 10.31 -9.28
CA GLU A 300 -2.51 9.96 -8.75
C GLU A 300 -2.36 9.08 -7.50
N VAL A 301 -2.84 9.59 -6.37
CA VAL A 301 -2.74 8.94 -5.06
C VAL A 301 -3.80 7.82 -4.95
N PRO A 302 -3.41 6.54 -4.76
CA PRO A 302 -4.36 5.43 -4.73
C PRO A 302 -5.06 5.26 -3.37
N VAL A 303 -4.47 5.77 -2.28
CA VAL A 303 -5.04 5.78 -0.93
C VAL A 303 -4.99 7.20 -0.40
N THR A 304 -6.14 7.81 -0.14
CA THR A 304 -6.23 9.23 0.17
C THR A 304 -5.65 9.55 1.54
N MET A 305 -5.18 10.79 1.71
CA MET A 305 -4.78 11.33 3.01
C MET A 305 -5.85 11.11 4.08
N GLN A 306 -7.12 11.38 3.75
CA GLN A 306 -8.24 11.22 4.68
C GLN A 306 -8.34 9.77 5.18
N GLU A 307 -8.28 8.80 4.27
CA GLU A 307 -8.36 7.38 4.65
C GLU A 307 -7.16 6.97 5.51
N THR A 308 -5.95 7.36 5.14
CA THR A 308 -4.74 7.07 5.93
C THR A 308 -4.78 7.69 7.33
N LEU A 309 -5.23 8.94 7.45
CA LEU A 309 -5.37 9.61 8.75
C LEU A 309 -6.45 8.94 9.62
N GLU A 310 -7.56 8.52 9.03
CA GLU A 310 -8.61 7.82 9.76
C GLU A 310 -8.15 6.42 10.23
N ILE A 311 -7.32 5.71 9.44
CA ILE A 311 -6.65 4.48 9.88
C ILE A 311 -5.77 4.74 11.09
N CYS A 312 -4.97 5.81 11.09
CA CYS A 312 -4.13 6.17 12.23
C CYS A 312 -4.97 6.49 13.47
N ALA A 313 -6.06 7.25 13.31
CA ALA A 313 -6.98 7.57 14.39
C ALA A 313 -7.70 6.32 14.93
N PHE A 314 -8.07 5.39 14.06
CA PHE A 314 -8.65 4.10 14.45
C PHE A 314 -7.70 3.27 15.28
N ILE A 315 -6.42 3.19 14.87
CA ILE A 315 -5.38 2.46 15.62
C ILE A 315 -5.18 3.10 17.00
N GLU A 316 -5.02 4.42 17.08
CA GLU A 316 -4.86 5.11 18.37
C GLU A 316 -6.10 4.96 19.27
N ALA A 317 -7.31 5.02 18.70
CA ALA A 317 -8.56 4.77 19.42
C ALA A 317 -8.62 3.34 19.96
N ALA A 318 -8.21 2.35 19.17
CA ALA A 318 -8.15 0.95 19.61
C ALA A 318 -7.15 0.77 20.77
N ASP A 319 -5.97 1.38 20.67
CA ASP A 319 -4.95 1.34 21.73
C ASP A 319 -5.42 2.08 22.99
N GLU A 320 -6.13 3.19 22.83
CA GLU A 320 -6.77 3.91 23.95
C GLU A 320 -7.89 3.09 24.59
N SER A 321 -8.69 2.39 23.79
CA SER A 321 -9.72 1.49 24.30
C SER A 321 -9.12 0.38 25.16
N LYS A 322 -8.03 -0.24 24.70
CA LYS A 322 -7.28 -1.23 25.48
C LYS A 322 -6.80 -0.67 26.83
N ARG A 323 -6.25 0.55 26.84
CA ARG A 323 -5.81 1.23 28.09
C ARG A 323 -6.98 1.53 29.03
N ASN A 324 -8.20 1.67 28.49
CA ASN A 324 -9.42 1.98 29.24
C ASN A 324 -10.36 0.76 29.36
N ASN A 325 -9.80 -0.45 29.47
CA ASN A 325 -10.56 -1.68 29.73
C ASN A 325 -11.70 -1.94 28.72
N GLY A 326 -11.47 -1.64 27.44
CA GLY A 326 -12.42 -1.88 26.35
C GLY A 326 -13.46 -0.79 26.14
N ALA A 327 -13.33 0.37 26.80
CA ALA A 327 -14.22 1.51 26.60
C ALA A 327 -14.33 1.90 25.11
N SER A 328 -15.52 2.34 24.68
CA SER A 328 -15.71 2.87 23.33
C SER A 328 -15.10 4.26 23.21
N ILE A 329 -14.15 4.40 22.28
CA ILE A 329 -13.40 5.64 22.05
C ILE A 329 -13.89 6.28 20.74
N SER A 330 -14.23 7.57 20.79
CA SER A 330 -14.64 8.34 19.61
C SER A 330 -13.43 8.66 18.72
N ILE A 331 -13.57 8.43 17.40
CA ILE A 331 -12.56 8.79 16.40
C ILE A 331 -12.37 10.32 16.35
N GLU A 332 -13.46 11.09 16.43
CA GLU A 332 -13.42 12.55 16.46
C GLU A 332 -12.63 13.06 17.68
N ALA A 333 -12.82 12.43 18.84
CA ALA A 333 -12.08 12.80 20.05
C ALA A 333 -10.57 12.56 19.88
N VAL A 334 -10.16 11.49 19.20
CA VAL A 334 -8.75 11.20 18.89
C VAL A 334 -8.17 12.28 17.96
N PHE A 335 -8.90 12.64 16.89
CA PHE A 335 -8.48 13.73 16.01
C PHE A 335 -8.30 15.07 16.75
N ASN A 336 -9.22 15.40 17.65
CA ASN A 336 -9.19 16.66 18.40
C ASN A 336 -8.05 16.74 19.44
N LYS A 337 -7.50 15.59 19.88
CA LYS A 337 -6.33 15.55 20.78
C LYS A 337 -5.03 15.92 20.07
N VAL A 338 -4.96 15.71 18.75
CA VAL A 338 -3.75 15.92 17.96
C VAL A 338 -3.87 17.22 17.18
N LYS A 339 -3.09 18.24 17.55
CA LYS A 339 -3.13 19.57 16.90
C LYS A 339 -2.55 19.54 15.49
#